data_AF-A0A438D3L1-F1
#
_entry.id   AF-A0A438D3L1-F1
#
_cell.length_a   1.000
_cell.length_b   1.000
_cell.length_c   1.000
_cell.angle_alpha   90.00
_cell.angle_beta   90.00
_cell.angle_gamma   90.00
#
_symmetry.space_group_name_H-M   'P 1'
#
loop_
_entity.id
_entity.type
_entity.pdbx_description
1 polymer ?
#
loop_
_entity_poly.entity_id
_entity_poly.type
_entity_poly.pdbx_seq_one_letter_code
_entity_poly.pdbx_strand_id
1 'polypeptide(L)'
;MFFDLYNGGMICCLILLQIASFLLYLSDVEEGGETMFPFEHDLNINTFNSRKCIGLKVKPRRGDGLLFYSVFPNGTIDWTSMHGSCPVIEGEKWVATKWIRDEQQED
;
A
#
# COMPACT_ATOMS: atom_id res chain seq x y z
N MET A 1 0.65 12.61 5.01
CA MET A 1 1.78 12.32 5.91
C MET A 1 1.29 11.37 6.98
N PHE A 2 1.58 10.07 6.87
CA PHE A 2 1.67 9.16 8.03
C PHE A 2 2.59 7.99 7.68
N PHE A 3 3.33 7.57 8.70
CA PHE A 3 4.50 6.73 8.71
C PHE A 3 4.20 5.26 8.38
N ASP A 4 5.12 4.64 7.64
CA ASP A 4 5.24 3.20 7.55
C ASP A 4 5.42 2.58 8.97
N LEU A 5 4.52 1.63 9.23
CA LEU A 5 4.44 0.61 10.27
C LEU A 5 5.65 0.43 11.21
N TYR A 6 5.56 1.01 12.41
CA TYR A 6 6.27 0.55 13.62
C TYR A 6 5.34 0.68 14.84
N ASN A 7 4.45 -0.29 15.06
CA ASN A 7 4.05 -0.75 16.40
C ASN A 7 3.02 -1.89 16.30
N GLY A 8 3.43 -3.09 16.72
CA GLY A 8 2.71 -4.37 16.58
C GLY A 8 1.51 -4.56 17.50
N GLY A 9 0.54 -3.63 17.49
CA GLY A 9 -0.68 -3.78 18.29
C GLY A 9 -1.96 -3.17 17.72
N MET A 10 -1.90 -2.43 16.61
CA MET A 10 -3.01 -1.54 16.21
C MET A 10 -3.47 -1.71 14.75
N ILE A 11 -2.89 -2.67 14.02
CA ILE A 11 -3.07 -2.85 12.56
C ILE A 11 -4.42 -3.54 12.23
N CYS A 12 -4.92 -4.41 13.10
CA CYS A 12 -6.13 -5.21 12.82
C CYS A 12 -7.41 -4.35 12.72
N CYS A 13 -7.54 -3.30 13.55
CA CYS A 13 -8.79 -2.53 13.62
C CYS A 13 -8.96 -1.51 12.47
N LEU A 14 -7.87 -1.05 11.85
CA LEU A 14 -7.92 -0.05 10.77
C LEU A 14 -8.13 -0.66 9.38
N ILE A 15 -7.64 -1.89 9.15
CA ILE A 15 -7.80 -2.59 7.86
C ILE A 15 -9.25 -3.10 7.68
N LEU A 16 -9.92 -3.49 8.77
CA LEU A 16 -11.29 -4.05 8.72
C LEU A 16 -12.37 -3.04 8.30
N LEU A 17 -12.13 -1.73 8.46
CA LEU A 17 -13.08 -0.68 8.08
C LEU A 17 -12.86 -0.13 6.66
N GLN A 18 -11.78 -0.54 5.98
CA GLN A 18 -11.36 0.04 4.71
C GLN A 18 -11.48 -1.00 3.58
N ILE A 19 -12.36 -0.73 2.62
CA ILE A 19 -12.58 -1.60 1.46
C ILE A 19 -11.45 -1.46 0.44
N ALA A 20 -10.97 -0.24 0.20
CA ALA A 20 -9.96 0.02 -0.83
C ALA A 20 -9.08 1.22 -0.50
N SER A 21 -7.86 1.22 -1.02
CA SER A 21 -6.91 2.34 -0.97
C SER A 21 -6.71 2.90 -2.36
N PHE A 22 -6.78 4.22 -2.50
CA PHE A 22 -6.34 4.93 -3.69
C PHE A 22 -5.10 5.76 -3.36
N LEU A 23 -3.99 5.48 -4.03
CA LEU A 23 -2.76 6.25 -3.96
C LEU A 23 -2.62 7.10 -5.21
N LEU A 24 -2.47 8.41 -5.03
CA LEU A 24 -2.13 9.34 -6.10
C LEU A 24 -0.68 9.76 -5.95
N TYR A 25 0.15 9.46 -6.95
CA TYR A 25 1.54 9.86 -6.99
C TYR A 25 1.65 11.34 -7.41
N LEU A 26 2.25 12.16 -6.55
CA LEU A 26 2.36 13.61 -6.73
C LEU A 26 3.74 14.04 -7.25
N SER A 27 4.71 13.14 -7.23
CA SER A 27 6.05 13.33 -7.78
C SER A 27 6.49 12.13 -8.63
N ASP A 28 7.39 12.40 -9.56
CA ASP A 28 8.21 11.38 -10.19
C ASP A 28 9.38 11.05 -9.25
N VAL A 29 9.77 9.78 -9.17
CA VAL A 29 10.95 9.35 -8.40
C VAL A 29 11.99 8.78 -9.36
N GLU A 30 13.20 9.31 -9.26
CA GLU A 30 14.34 8.96 -10.08
C GLU A 30 14.72 7.49 -9.86
N GLU A 31 15.03 7.12 -8.61
CA GLU A 31 15.43 5.77 -8.23
C GLU A 31 14.77 5.28 -6.93
N GLY A 32 14.23 4.06 -6.96
CA GLY A 32 13.50 3.45 -5.85
C GLY A 32 12.10 4.01 -5.65
N GLY A 33 11.62 4.00 -4.41
CA GLY A 33 10.33 4.58 -4.03
C GLY A 33 9.10 3.82 -4.55
N GLU A 34 9.25 2.60 -5.05
CA GLU A 34 8.12 1.80 -5.54
C GLU A 34 7.10 1.51 -4.44
N THR A 35 5.83 1.39 -4.80
CA THR A 35 4.85 0.73 -3.95
C THR A 35 4.93 -0.76 -4.22
N MET A 36 5.27 -1.56 -3.21
CA MET A 36 5.42 -3.01 -3.35
C MET A 36 4.27 -3.78 -2.74
N PHE A 37 3.96 -4.95 -3.33
CA PHE A 37 3.00 -5.94 -2.85
C PHE A 37 3.74 -7.28 -2.69
N PRO A 38 4.24 -7.59 -1.49
CA PRO A 38 5.17 -8.70 -1.27
C PRO A 38 4.52 -10.09 -1.27
N PHE A 39 3.20 -10.16 -1.07
CA PHE A 39 2.44 -11.42 -1.06
C PHE A 39 1.84 -11.78 -2.42
N GLU A 40 2.02 -10.91 -3.41
CA GLU A 40 1.56 -11.18 -4.76
C GLU A 40 2.38 -12.35 -5.37
N HIS A 41 1.69 -13.35 -5.93
CA HIS A 41 2.23 -14.62 -6.46
C HIS A 41 2.82 -15.63 -5.45
N ASP A 42 2.41 -15.65 -4.17
CA ASP A 42 2.82 -16.65 -3.16
C ASP A 42 4.33 -16.73 -2.86
N LEU A 43 5.13 -15.76 -3.31
CA LEU A 43 6.58 -15.95 -3.40
C LEU A 43 7.36 -15.87 -2.07
N ASN A 44 6.85 -15.30 -0.97
CA ASN A 44 7.72 -14.98 0.19
C ASN A 44 7.04 -14.89 1.58
N ILE A 45 6.32 -15.91 2.03
CA ILE A 45 5.73 -15.90 3.39
C ILE A 45 6.80 -16.04 4.49
N ASN A 46 7.93 -16.71 4.21
CA ASN A 46 8.91 -17.09 5.24
C ASN A 46 10.09 -16.12 5.40
N THR A 47 10.11 -14.98 4.70
CA THR A 47 11.23 -14.01 4.75
C THR A 47 10.74 -12.58 4.60
N PHE A 48 9.63 -12.24 5.25
CA PHE A 48 9.16 -10.85 5.28
C PHE A 48 10.16 -9.99 6.05
N ASN A 49 11.01 -9.28 5.32
CA ASN A 49 11.86 -8.23 5.84
C ASN A 49 11.33 -6.93 5.26
N SER A 50 10.82 -6.04 6.12
CA SER A 50 10.22 -4.76 5.72
C SER A 50 11.18 -3.85 4.95
N ARG A 51 12.50 -4.11 4.99
CA ARG A 51 13.51 -3.39 4.19
C ARG A 51 13.72 -3.98 2.79
N LYS A 52 13.23 -5.19 2.53
CA LYS A 52 13.44 -5.88 1.27
C LYS A 52 12.29 -5.53 0.33
N CYS A 53 12.61 -4.74 -0.70
CA CYS A 53 11.67 -4.39 -1.76
C CYS A 53 11.43 -5.60 -2.68
N ILE A 54 10.42 -6.42 -2.39
CA ILE A 54 10.11 -7.70 -3.08
C ILE A 54 8.65 -7.78 -3.53
N GLY A 55 8.35 -8.76 -4.38
CA GLY A 55 7.00 -8.96 -4.95
C GLY A 55 6.72 -8.03 -6.13
N LEU A 56 5.44 -7.78 -6.38
CA LEU A 56 4.99 -6.83 -7.41
C LEU A 56 5.39 -5.41 -7.00
N LYS A 57 5.87 -4.60 -7.95
CA LYS A 57 6.31 -3.22 -7.70
C LYS A 57 5.68 -2.27 -8.70
N VAL A 58 5.20 -1.14 -8.19
CA VAL A 58 4.66 -0.05 -8.99
C VAL A 58 5.56 1.17 -8.80
N LYS A 59 6.24 1.61 -9.88
CA LYS A 59 7.08 2.80 -9.86
C LYS A 59 6.20 4.05 -9.78
N PRO A 60 6.44 4.98 -8.84
CA PRO A 60 5.68 6.22 -8.77
C PRO A 60 6.01 7.10 -9.97
N ARG A 61 4.95 7.60 -10.62
CA ARG A 61 5.02 8.57 -11.71
C ARG A 61 3.99 9.64 -11.44
N ARG A 62 4.38 10.90 -11.58
CA ARG A 62 3.51 12.02 -11.21
C ARG A 62 2.21 11.99 -12.01
N GLY A 63 1.09 12.03 -11.30
CA GLY A 63 -0.25 12.00 -11.86
C GLY A 63 -0.88 10.61 -11.95
N ASP A 64 -0.08 9.53 -11.83
CA ASP A 64 -0.61 8.17 -11.85
C ASP A 64 -1.36 7.86 -10.54
N GLY A 65 -2.48 7.14 -10.68
CA GLY A 65 -3.31 6.65 -9.59
C GLY A 65 -3.23 5.14 -9.46
N LEU A 66 -3.06 4.62 -8.24
CA LEU A 66 -3.03 3.21 -7.92
C LEU A 66 -4.19 2.88 -6.97
N LEU A 67 -5.16 2.10 -7.46
CA LEU A 67 -6.29 1.60 -6.68
C LEU A 67 -6.09 0.11 -6.38
N PHE A 68 -6.25 -0.29 -5.12
CA PHE A 68 -6.28 -1.70 -4.72
C PHE A 68 -7.29 -1.91 -3.59
N TYR A 69 -7.87 -3.10 -3.56
CA TYR A 69 -8.90 -3.49 -2.59
C TYR A 69 -8.25 -4.27 -1.44
N SER A 70 -8.66 -3.96 -0.20
CA SER A 70 -8.19 -4.66 1.00
C SER A 70 -9.01 -5.91 1.32
N VAL A 71 -10.15 -6.07 0.66
CA VAL A 71 -11.11 -7.16 0.88
C VAL A 71 -11.60 -7.72 -0.43
N PHE A 72 -11.87 -9.02 -0.44
CA PHE A 72 -12.58 -9.70 -1.51
C PHE A 72 -14.08 -9.34 -1.48
N PRO A 73 -14.84 -9.61 -2.56
CA PRO A 73 -16.29 -9.34 -2.60
C PRO A 73 -17.11 -10.05 -1.51
N ASN A 74 -16.56 -11.11 -0.91
CA ASN A 74 -17.17 -11.83 0.21
C ASN A 74 -16.85 -11.20 1.59
N GLY A 75 -16.16 -10.06 1.64
CA GLY A 75 -15.78 -9.35 2.86
C GLY A 75 -14.54 -9.91 3.57
N THR A 76 -13.92 -10.97 3.07
CA THR A 76 -12.68 -11.51 3.64
C THR A 76 -11.47 -10.66 3.27
N ILE A 77 -10.50 -10.54 4.17
CA ILE A 77 -9.26 -9.78 3.95
C ILE A 77 -8.49 -10.40 2.78
N ASP A 78 -8.06 -9.53 1.86
CA ASP A 78 -7.13 -9.90 0.80
C ASP A 78 -5.69 -9.68 1.27
N TRP A 79 -4.97 -10.76 1.59
CA TRP A 79 -3.58 -10.67 2.03
C TRP A 79 -2.62 -10.21 0.92
N THR A 80 -3.01 -10.38 -0.35
CA THR A 80 -2.19 -9.94 -1.50
C THR A 80 -2.15 -8.42 -1.61
N SER A 81 -3.16 -7.73 -1.05
CA SER A 81 -3.25 -6.27 -1.01
C SER A 81 -2.34 -5.62 0.05
N MET A 82 -1.68 -6.43 0.90
CA MET A 82 -0.70 -5.90 1.84
C MET A 82 0.43 -5.27 1.04
N HIS A 83 0.77 -4.03 1.39
CA HIS A 83 1.69 -3.23 0.61
C HIS A 83 2.64 -2.45 1.52
N GLY A 84 3.71 -1.94 0.93
CA GLY A 84 4.65 -1.05 1.60
C GLY A 84 5.37 -0.14 0.62
N SER A 85 6.06 0.88 1.13
CA SER A 85 6.93 1.71 0.32
C SER A 85 8.36 1.15 0.30
N CYS A 86 8.90 0.93 -0.89
CA CYS A 86 10.33 0.70 -1.04
C CYS A 86 11.12 1.97 -0.70
N PRO A 87 12.38 1.84 -0.23
CA PRO A 87 13.24 3.00 0.01
C PRO A 87 13.41 3.85 -1.25
N VAL A 88 13.35 5.17 -1.10
CA VAL A 88 13.77 6.10 -2.16
C VAL A 88 15.29 6.16 -2.12
N ILE A 89 15.94 5.91 -3.26
CA ILE A 89 17.40 5.94 -3.40
C ILE A 89 17.84 7.32 -3.90
N GLU A 90 17.12 7.86 -4.87
CA GLU A 90 17.34 9.19 -5.43
C GLU A 90 15.99 9.87 -5.68
N GLY A 91 15.90 11.17 -5.33
CA GLY A 91 14.67 11.96 -5.48
C GLY A 91 13.84 12.12 -4.22
N GLU A 92 12.57 12.45 -4.41
CA GLU A 92 11.58 12.55 -3.33
C GLU A 92 10.22 11.99 -3.76
N LYS A 93 9.62 11.16 -2.89
CA LYS A 93 8.32 10.54 -3.13
C LYS A 93 7.21 11.29 -2.38
N TRP A 94 6.31 11.92 -3.13
CA TRP A 94 5.09 12.51 -2.60
C TRP A 94 3.87 11.69 -3.03
N VAL A 95 3.04 11.30 -2.06
CA VAL A 95 1.81 10.52 -2.29
C VAL A 95 0.66 11.10 -1.49
N ALA A 96 -0.50 11.22 -2.13
CA ALA A 96 -1.77 11.40 -1.44
C ALA A 96 -2.52 10.07 -1.37
N THR A 97 -3.00 9.71 -0.19
CA THR A 97 -3.74 8.46 0.03
C THR A 97 -5.18 8.78 0.39
N LYS A 98 -6.13 8.18 -0.34
CA LYS A 98 -7.55 8.17 0.02
C LYS A 98 -7.94 6.75 0.41
N TRP A 99 -8.45 6.61 1.62
CA TRP A 99 -9.04 5.37 2.12
C TRP A 99 -10.55 5.39 1.85
N ILE A 100 -11.04 4.32 1.24
CA ILE A 100 -12.45 4.10 0.92
C ILE A 100 -13.00 3.12 1.95
N ARG A 101 -14.07 3.51 2.65
CA ARG A 101 -14.71 2.72 3.72
C ARG A 101 -16.11 2.28 3.26
N ASP A 102 -16.65 1.28 3.95
CA ASP A 102 -18.00 0.73 3.67
C ASP A 102 -19.15 1.60 4.20
N GLU A 103 -18.84 2.72 4.85
CA GLU A 103 -19.87 3.64 5.32
C GLU A 103 -20.33 4.54 4.17
N GLN A 104 -21.65 4.55 3.91
CA GLN A 104 -22.26 5.62 3.14
C GLN A 104 -22.05 6.92 3.92
N GLN A 105 -21.08 7.75 3.51
CA GLN A 105 -21.03 9.13 3.96
C GLN A 105 -22.25 9.84 3.34
N GLU A 106 -23.29 10.05 4.15
CA GLU A 106 -24.29 11.07 3.85
C GLU A 106 -23.57 12.43 3.90
N ASP A 107 -23.57 13.14 2.76
CA ASP A 107 -23.06 14.51 2.63
C ASP A 107 -24.00 15.54 3.31
#